data_AF-A0A2P5NVE1-F1
#
_entry.id   AF-A0A2P5NVE1-F1
#
_cell.length_a   1.000
_cell.length_b   1.000
_cell.length_c   1.000
_cell.angle_alpha   90.00
_cell.angle_beta   90.00
_cell.angle_gamma   90.00
#
_symmetry.space_group_name_H-M   'P 1'
#
loop_
_entity.id
_entity.type
_entity.pdbx_description
1 polymer ?
#
loop_
_entity_poly.entity_id
_entity_poly.type
_entity_poly.pdbx_seq_one_letter_code
_entity_poly.pdbx_strand_id
1 'polypeptide(L)'
;MSGKIPREFIDDLLVRVDIVDLIDSHVPLKKAGANYVARCPFHTEKSPSFSVNRNKQFFHCFGCGVSGNAISFLMNYSHLDFVEAVEDLAAFVGIDVPRVSVEYSGQQKSADLSSLYKVMEQVAVFYVEQLRTSSEGRQAAEYLMLRGVSTGIARDYMLGYAPKKWQVLIDQFGEQSLLDAGLLGKSDTGDTYARFRGRVIFPIRDKRGRTIGFGGRVLDDSLPKYLNSPETPLF
;
A
#
# COMPACT_ATOMS: atom_id res chain seq x y z
N MET A 1 -13.37 -10.13 -7.66
CA MET A 1 -13.80 -9.69 -9.01
C MET A 1 -14.56 -8.40 -8.83
N SER A 2 -13.97 -7.29 -9.28
CA SER A 2 -14.54 -5.95 -9.14
C SER A 2 -15.93 -5.93 -9.75
N GLY A 3 -16.93 -5.55 -8.94
CA GLY A 3 -18.24 -5.19 -9.46
C GLY A 3 -18.01 -4.25 -10.64
N LYS A 4 -18.66 -4.52 -11.77
CA LYS A 4 -18.48 -3.72 -12.97
C LYS A 4 -18.83 -2.28 -12.60
N ILE A 5 -17.82 -1.41 -12.58
CA ILE A 5 -18.05 0.03 -12.49
C ILE A 5 -18.89 0.39 -13.72
N PRO A 6 -20.06 1.04 -13.56
CA PRO A 6 -20.89 1.42 -14.69
C PRO A 6 -20.06 2.21 -15.70
N ARG A 7 -20.15 1.85 -16.99
CA ARG A 7 -19.42 2.57 -18.05
C ARG A 7 -19.77 4.07 -18.04
N GLU A 8 -21.04 4.38 -17.82
CA GLU A 8 -21.53 5.75 -17.67
C GLU A 8 -20.82 6.52 -16.55
N PHE A 9 -20.54 5.87 -15.41
CA PHE A 9 -19.78 6.50 -14.33
C PHE A 9 -18.33 6.79 -14.74
N ILE A 10 -17.70 5.87 -15.48
CA ILE A 10 -16.31 6.05 -15.96
C ILE A 10 -16.24 7.21 -16.95
N ASP A 11 -17.21 7.29 -17.86
CA ASP A 11 -17.31 8.36 -18.84
C ASP A 11 -17.56 9.72 -18.15
N ASP A 12 -18.49 9.77 -17.19
CA ASP A 12 -18.75 10.96 -16.37
C ASP A 12 -17.52 11.39 -15.56
N LEU A 13 -16.79 10.43 -15.01
CA LEU A 13 -15.57 10.69 -14.23
C LEU A 13 -14.48 11.29 -15.13
N LEU A 14 -14.27 10.73 -16.33
CA LEU A 14 -13.31 11.26 -17.30
C LEU A 14 -13.66 12.68 -17.79
N VAL A 15 -14.95 13.04 -17.81
CA VAL A 15 -15.39 14.41 -18.16
C VAL A 15 -15.10 15.41 -17.04
N ARG A 16 -15.14 14.98 -15.77
CA ARG A 16 -14.92 15.86 -14.62
C ARG A 16 -13.46 16.10 -14.28
N VAL A 17 -12.58 15.20 -14.72
CA VAL A 17 -11.14 15.31 -14.50
C VAL A 17 -10.53 16.20 -15.57
N ASP A 18 -9.71 17.17 -15.15
CA ASP A 18 -8.75 17.80 -16.06
C ASP A 18 -7.42 17.02 -16.02
N ILE A 19 -7.09 16.34 -17.12
CA ILE A 19 -5.87 15.56 -17.26
C ILE A 19 -4.60 16.39 -17.02
N VAL A 20 -4.62 17.70 -17.31
CA VAL A 20 -3.47 18.57 -17.05
C VAL A 20 -3.26 18.72 -15.55
N ASP A 21 -4.34 18.96 -14.80
CA ASP A 21 -4.26 19.19 -13.36
C ASP A 21 -3.86 17.90 -12.64
N LEU A 22 -4.39 16.76 -13.09
CA LEU A 22 -3.99 15.43 -12.61
C LEU A 22 -2.51 15.16 -12.87
N ILE A 23 -2.02 15.38 -14.10
CA ILE A 23 -0.62 15.07 -14.42
C ILE A 23 0.31 16.07 -13.74
N ASP A 24 -0.05 17.36 -13.66
CA ASP A 24 0.78 18.40 -13.04
C ASP A 24 1.01 18.14 -11.53
N SER A 25 0.07 17.49 -10.84
CA SER A 25 0.27 17.07 -9.44
C SER A 25 1.33 15.98 -9.26
N HIS A 26 1.69 15.26 -10.33
CA HIS A 26 2.71 14.20 -10.30
C HIS A 26 4.00 14.60 -11.03
N VAL A 27 3.88 15.32 -12.15
CA VAL A 27 4.96 15.69 -13.05
C VAL A 27 4.79 17.16 -13.43
N PRO A 28 5.67 18.07 -12.96
CA PRO A 28 5.55 19.49 -13.24
C PRO A 28 5.52 19.78 -14.75
N LEU A 29 4.39 20.31 -15.21
CA LEU A 29 4.12 20.63 -16.60
C LEU A 29 4.45 22.09 -16.90
N LYS A 30 4.96 22.36 -18.10
CA LYS A 30 5.15 23.72 -18.61
C LYS A 30 4.22 23.98 -19.79
N LYS A 31 3.53 25.11 -19.77
CA LYS A 31 2.65 25.51 -20.88
C LYS A 31 3.47 25.80 -22.14
N ALA A 32 3.10 25.19 -23.25
CA ALA A 32 3.71 25.37 -24.57
C ALA A 32 2.61 25.49 -25.65
N GLY A 33 2.20 26.73 -25.91
CA GLY A 33 1.08 27.02 -26.81
C GLY A 33 -0.24 26.47 -26.26
N ALA A 34 -0.91 25.61 -27.04
CA ALA A 34 -2.16 24.94 -26.66
C ALA A 34 -1.95 23.66 -25.82
N ASN A 35 -0.71 23.19 -25.69
CA ASN A 35 -0.35 21.98 -24.95
C ASN A 35 0.46 22.32 -23.70
N TYR A 36 0.66 21.30 -22.87
CA TYR A 36 1.55 21.31 -21.72
C TYR A 36 2.63 20.26 -21.95
N VAL A 37 3.87 20.56 -21.60
CA VAL A 37 5.01 19.68 -21.87
C VAL A 37 5.87 19.42 -20.64
N ALA A 38 6.44 18.22 -20.58
CA ALA A 38 7.40 17.81 -19.57
C ALA A 38 8.39 16.78 -20.14
N ARG A 39 9.38 16.40 -19.33
CA ARG A 39 10.13 15.16 -19.58
C ARG A 39 9.22 13.98 -19.27
N CYS A 40 9.29 12.96 -20.10
CA CYS A 40 8.48 11.77 -19.97
C CYS A 40 8.81 11.04 -18.66
N PRO A 41 7.79 10.71 -17.84
CA PRO A 41 8.02 9.92 -16.64
C PRO A 41 8.22 8.43 -16.94
N PHE A 42 7.90 7.99 -18.17
CA PHE A 42 7.87 6.58 -18.56
C PHE A 42 9.17 6.10 -19.23
N HIS A 43 10.08 7.01 -19.58
CA HIS A 43 11.39 6.66 -20.11
C HIS A 43 12.41 7.76 -19.80
N THR A 44 13.70 7.42 -19.91
CA THR A 44 14.77 8.39 -19.63
C THR A 44 15.09 9.22 -20.88
N GLU A 45 14.95 10.54 -20.78
CA GLU A 45 15.29 11.49 -21.85
C GLU A 45 15.87 12.81 -21.34
N LYS A 46 16.53 13.57 -22.23
CA LYS A 46 17.14 14.87 -21.89
C LYS A 46 16.25 16.06 -22.27
N SER A 47 15.55 15.97 -23.39
CA SER A 47 14.61 16.96 -23.92
C SER A 47 13.16 16.61 -23.52
N PRO A 48 12.27 17.58 -23.30
CA PRO A 48 10.87 17.30 -23.01
C PRO A 48 10.14 16.78 -24.25
N SER A 49 9.71 15.51 -24.24
CA SER A 49 8.89 14.94 -25.33
C SER A 49 7.47 14.55 -24.89
N PHE A 50 7.16 14.67 -23.60
CA PHE A 50 5.85 14.36 -23.05
C PHE A 50 4.92 15.55 -23.21
N SER A 51 3.83 15.38 -23.96
CA SER A 51 2.85 16.41 -24.24
C SER A 51 1.48 16.02 -23.71
N VAL A 52 0.81 16.95 -23.04
CA VAL A 52 -0.55 16.82 -22.50
C VAL A 52 -1.43 17.89 -23.12
N ASN A 53 -2.60 17.51 -23.61
CA ASN A 53 -3.55 18.44 -24.22
C ASN A 53 -4.82 18.53 -23.37
N ARG A 54 -5.06 19.72 -22.80
CA ARG A 54 -6.25 20.01 -21.97
C ARG A 54 -7.57 19.87 -22.73
N ASN A 55 -7.64 20.31 -23.99
CA ASN A 55 -8.90 20.30 -24.74
C ASN A 55 -9.29 18.89 -25.21
N LYS A 56 -8.30 18.07 -25.56
CA LYS A 56 -8.48 16.71 -26.06
C LYS A 56 -8.40 15.65 -24.95
N GLN A 57 -8.10 16.04 -23.71
CA GLN A 57 -8.02 15.18 -22.52
C GLN A 57 -7.17 13.91 -22.71
N PHE A 58 -6.00 14.06 -23.33
CA PHE A 58 -5.04 12.97 -23.54
C PHE A 58 -3.59 13.44 -23.40
N PHE A 59 -2.69 12.49 -23.15
CA PHE A 59 -1.26 12.68 -23.22
C PHE A 59 -0.63 11.82 -24.33
N HIS A 60 0.51 12.26 -24.83
CA HIS A 60 1.35 11.50 -25.75
C HIS A 60 2.81 11.89 -25.56
N CYS A 61 3.69 10.88 -25.52
CA CYS A 61 5.13 11.07 -25.54
C CYS A 61 5.68 10.88 -26.95
N PHE A 62 6.30 11.92 -27.51
CA PHE A 62 6.93 11.85 -28.82
C PHE A 62 8.27 11.09 -28.83
N GLY A 63 8.85 10.78 -27.66
CA GLY A 63 10.07 10.00 -27.53
C GLY A 63 9.83 8.48 -27.53
N CYS A 64 8.95 7.99 -26.64
CA CYS A 64 8.68 6.55 -26.48
C CYS A 64 7.31 6.09 -27.03
N GLY A 65 6.47 6.99 -27.52
CA GLY A 65 5.17 6.66 -28.13
C GLY A 65 4.04 6.34 -27.16
N VAL A 66 4.30 6.31 -25.84
CA VAL A 66 3.25 6.07 -24.85
C VAL A 66 2.20 7.19 -24.90
N SER A 67 0.93 6.79 -24.89
CA SER A 67 -0.21 7.71 -24.93
C SER A 67 -1.40 7.13 -24.19
N GLY A 68 -2.32 8.01 -23.80
CA GLY A 68 -3.50 7.60 -23.07
C GLY A 68 -4.27 8.77 -22.47
N ASN A 69 -5.27 8.42 -21.66
CA ASN A 69 -6.08 9.36 -20.89
C ASN A 69 -5.64 9.38 -19.41
N ALA A 70 -6.40 10.07 -18.56
CA ALA A 70 -6.16 10.15 -17.11
C ALA A 70 -6.02 8.78 -16.43
N ILE A 71 -6.89 7.83 -16.76
CA ILE A 71 -6.86 6.47 -16.18
C ILE A 71 -5.58 5.75 -16.63
N SER A 72 -5.28 5.77 -17.94
CA SER A 72 -4.06 5.15 -18.46
C SER A 72 -2.79 5.77 -17.87
N PHE A 73 -2.80 7.08 -17.58
CA PHE A 73 -1.67 7.72 -16.91
C PHE A 73 -1.46 7.12 -15.52
N LEU A 74 -2.50 7.06 -14.68
CA LEU A 74 -2.41 6.51 -13.32
C LEU A 74 -2.03 5.02 -13.33
N MET A 75 -2.58 4.24 -14.26
CA MET A 75 -2.21 2.83 -14.41
C MET A 75 -0.72 2.67 -14.73
N ASN A 76 -0.17 3.47 -15.62
CA ASN A 76 1.23 3.33 -16.03
C ASN A 76 2.21 4.01 -15.05
N TYR A 77 1.84 5.16 -14.48
CA TYR A 77 2.70 5.97 -13.62
C TYR A 77 2.70 5.46 -12.18
N SER A 78 1.50 5.20 -11.66
CA SER A 78 1.31 4.73 -10.28
C SER A 78 1.22 3.20 -10.20
N HIS A 79 1.36 2.47 -11.32
CA HIS A 79 1.25 1.01 -11.41
C HIS A 79 -0.04 0.50 -10.73
N LEU A 80 -1.16 1.16 -11.01
CA LEU A 80 -2.48 0.80 -10.48
C LEU A 80 -3.19 -0.14 -11.44
N ASP A 81 -4.01 -1.04 -10.89
CA ASP A 81 -4.99 -1.75 -11.71
C ASP A 81 -6.10 -0.78 -12.18
N PHE A 82 -6.95 -1.23 -13.11
CA PHE A 82 -7.99 -0.37 -13.70
C PHE A 82 -8.98 0.16 -12.65
N VAL A 83 -9.37 -0.67 -11.68
CA VAL A 83 -10.36 -0.30 -10.66
C VAL A 83 -9.75 0.65 -9.66
N GLU A 84 -8.52 0.38 -9.23
CA GLU A 84 -7.73 1.26 -8.39
C GLU A 84 -7.51 2.62 -9.04
N ALA A 85 -7.20 2.66 -10.34
CA ALA A 85 -7.05 3.91 -11.08
C ALA A 85 -8.35 4.71 -11.16
N VAL A 86 -9.51 4.04 -11.30
CA VAL A 86 -10.83 4.70 -11.27
C VAL A 86 -11.17 5.20 -9.87
N GLU A 87 -10.87 4.45 -8.82
CA GLU A 87 -11.06 4.88 -7.43
C GLU A 87 -10.17 6.09 -7.07
N ASP A 88 -8.90 6.05 -7.45
CA ASP A 88 -7.94 7.13 -7.21
C ASP A 88 -8.37 8.41 -7.95
N LEU A 89 -8.81 8.26 -9.19
CA LEU A 89 -9.34 9.35 -10.00
C LEU A 89 -10.63 9.93 -9.42
N ALA A 90 -11.52 9.09 -8.90
CA ALA A 90 -12.75 9.53 -8.23
C ALA A 90 -12.44 10.28 -6.93
N ALA A 91 -11.47 9.82 -6.15
CA ALA A 91 -10.99 10.52 -4.97
C ALA A 91 -10.35 11.88 -5.32
N PHE A 92 -9.59 11.97 -6.42
CA PHE A 92 -8.98 13.21 -6.91
C PHE A 92 -10.02 14.31 -7.18
N VAL A 93 -11.21 13.94 -7.65
CA VAL A 93 -12.33 14.88 -7.90
C VAL A 93 -13.39 14.88 -6.79
N GLY A 94 -13.16 14.16 -5.69
CA GLY A 94 -14.04 14.12 -4.52
C GLY A 94 -15.39 13.42 -4.74
N ILE A 95 -15.43 12.36 -5.55
CA ILE A 95 -16.65 11.60 -5.87
C ILE A 95 -16.51 10.15 -5.37
N ASP A 96 -17.57 9.61 -4.78
CA ASP A 96 -17.65 8.18 -4.43
C ASP A 96 -18.00 7.32 -5.64
N VAL A 97 -17.31 6.18 -5.80
CA VAL A 97 -17.56 5.23 -6.89
C VAL A 97 -18.81 4.39 -6.60
N PRO A 98 -19.89 4.47 -7.40
CA PRO A 98 -21.09 3.67 -7.20
C PRO A 98 -20.81 2.21 -7.53
N ARG A 99 -20.96 1.33 -6.53
CA ARG A 99 -20.84 -0.12 -6.70
C ARG A 99 -22.23 -0.70 -6.95
N VAL A 100 -22.50 -1.20 -8.16
CA VAL A 100 -23.73 -1.94 -8.45
C VAL A 100 -23.64 -3.31 -7.76
N SER A 101 -24.46 -3.51 -6.72
CA SER A 101 -24.65 -4.81 -6.09
C SER A 101 -25.41 -5.73 -7.03
N VAL A 102 -24.70 -6.49 -7.85
CA VAL A 102 -25.29 -7.63 -8.55
C VAL A 102 -25.26 -8.81 -7.58
N GLU A 103 -26.39 -9.03 -6.90
CA GLU A 103 -26.70 -10.32 -6.30
C GLU A 103 -26.72 -11.36 -7.41
N TYR A 104 -25.72 -12.24 -7.50
CA TYR A 104 -25.90 -13.64 -7.92
C TYR A 104 -24.70 -14.50 -7.51
N SER A 105 -25.09 -15.60 -6.86
CA SER A 105 -24.39 -16.84 -6.51
C SER A 105 -23.35 -17.37 -7.52
N GLY A 106 -22.20 -17.81 -7.00
CA GLY A 106 -21.34 -18.81 -7.67
C GLY A 106 -19.88 -18.40 -7.92
N GLN A 107 -19.02 -18.67 -6.93
CA GLN A 107 -17.57 -18.97 -7.05
C GLN A 107 -16.64 -17.96 -7.76
N GLN A 108 -16.18 -16.95 -7.01
CA GLN A 108 -14.77 -16.82 -6.58
C GLN A 108 -14.68 -15.62 -5.62
N LYS A 109 -14.53 -15.89 -4.33
CA LYS A 109 -14.38 -14.89 -3.26
C LYS A 109 -13.22 -13.94 -3.60
N SER A 110 -13.49 -12.73 -4.08
CA SER A 110 -12.69 -11.60 -3.57
C SER A 110 -13.07 -11.50 -2.11
N ALA A 111 -12.26 -12.11 -1.25
CA ALA A 111 -12.45 -12.02 0.19
C ALA A 111 -12.60 -10.54 0.55
N ASP A 112 -13.57 -10.22 1.39
CA ASP A 112 -13.61 -8.91 2.01
C ASP A 112 -12.37 -8.77 2.91
N LEU A 113 -11.30 -8.25 2.33
CA LEU A 113 -10.00 -8.07 2.98
C LEU A 113 -10.02 -6.92 3.99
N SER A 114 -11.14 -6.19 4.12
CA SER A 114 -11.26 -5.07 5.07
C SER A 114 -10.97 -5.50 6.50
N SER A 115 -11.46 -6.69 6.89
CA SER A 115 -11.17 -7.33 8.16
C SER A 115 -9.68 -7.60 8.36
N LEU A 116 -8.99 -8.03 7.30
CA LEU A 116 -7.57 -8.36 7.32
C LEU A 116 -6.69 -7.10 7.45
N TYR A 117 -7.01 -6.05 6.68
CA TYR A 117 -6.37 -4.74 6.82
C TYR A 117 -6.53 -4.19 8.24
N LYS A 118 -7.73 -4.29 8.81
CA LYS A 118 -8.01 -3.82 10.18
C LYS A 118 -7.14 -4.54 11.21
N VAL A 119 -7.01 -5.86 11.09
CA VAL A 119 -6.13 -6.66 11.98
C VAL A 119 -4.68 -6.23 11.83
N MET A 120 -4.19 -6.04 10.59
CA MET A 120 -2.81 -5.61 10.34
C MET A 120 -2.51 -4.23 10.94
N GLU A 121 -3.42 -3.27 10.82
CA GLU A 121 -3.29 -1.95 11.44
C GLU A 121 -3.29 -2.02 12.96
N GLN A 122 -4.21 -2.79 13.54
CA GLN A 122 -4.29 -2.98 15.00
C GLN A 122 -3.03 -3.64 15.56
N VAL A 123 -2.50 -4.64 14.86
CA VAL A 123 -1.24 -5.31 15.23
C VAL A 123 -0.03 -4.37 15.07
N ALA A 124 -0.01 -3.53 14.04
CA ALA A 124 1.04 -2.53 13.87
C ALA A 124 1.05 -1.54 15.05
N VAL A 125 -0.11 -1.04 15.45
CA VAL A 125 -0.27 -0.17 16.64
C VAL A 125 0.18 -0.90 17.90
N PHE A 126 -0.20 -2.16 18.07
CA PHE A 126 0.25 -2.98 19.19
C PHE A 126 1.79 -3.07 19.25
N TYR A 127 2.46 -3.37 18.14
CA TYR A 127 3.93 -3.45 18.14
C TYR A 127 4.61 -2.11 18.43
N VAL A 128 4.06 -0.99 17.97
CA VAL A 128 4.56 0.35 18.35
C VAL A 128 4.44 0.56 19.86
N GLU A 129 3.31 0.17 20.45
CA GLU A 129 3.12 0.31 21.90
C GLU A 129 4.05 -0.61 22.70
N GLN A 130 4.30 -1.82 22.21
CA GLN A 130 5.27 -2.73 22.80
C GLN A 130 6.68 -2.16 22.77
N LEU A 131 7.09 -1.50 21.67
CA LEU A 131 8.39 -0.82 21.59
C LEU A 131 8.51 0.28 22.65
N ARG A 132 7.43 1.00 22.92
CA ARG A 132 7.40 2.15 23.83
C ARG A 132 7.35 1.76 25.30
N THR A 133 6.57 0.74 25.66
CA THR A 133 6.17 0.50 27.05
C THR A 133 6.75 -0.78 27.66
N SER A 134 7.10 -1.77 26.86
CA SER A 134 7.61 -3.04 27.39
C SER A 134 9.09 -2.95 27.78
N SER A 135 9.51 -3.75 28.76
CA SER A 135 10.92 -3.84 29.16
C SER A 135 11.82 -4.30 28.01
N GLU A 136 11.34 -5.26 27.22
CA GLU A 136 12.03 -5.75 26.02
C GLU A 136 12.05 -4.67 24.90
N GLY A 137 10.95 -3.92 24.75
CA GLY A 137 10.84 -2.81 23.81
C GLY A 137 11.83 -1.69 24.08
N ARG A 138 12.15 -1.41 25.36
CA ARG A 138 13.22 -0.45 25.70
C ARG A 138 14.58 -0.88 25.16
N GLN A 139 14.93 -2.16 25.24
CA GLN A 139 16.17 -2.69 24.65
C GLN A 139 16.17 -2.56 23.12
N ALA A 140 15.03 -2.82 22.49
CA ALA A 140 14.83 -2.62 21.06
C ALA A 140 14.97 -1.14 20.64
N ALA A 141 14.47 -0.22 21.46
CA ALA A 141 14.57 1.22 21.22
C ALA A 141 16.03 1.72 21.36
N GLU A 142 16.75 1.28 22.40
CA GLU A 142 18.18 1.57 22.58
C GLU A 142 18.99 1.05 21.39
N TYR A 143 18.69 -0.17 20.93
CA TYR A 143 19.31 -0.74 19.75
C TYR A 143 19.08 0.10 18.49
N LEU A 144 17.86 0.56 18.26
CA LEU A 144 17.52 1.44 17.15
C LEU A 144 18.30 2.76 17.22
N MET A 145 18.39 3.36 18.42
CA MET A 145 19.15 4.60 18.65
C MET A 145 20.64 4.41 18.36
N LEU A 146 21.26 3.32 18.84
CA LEU A 146 22.66 2.97 18.54
C LEU A 146 22.92 2.78 17.04
N ARG A 147 21.87 2.45 16.28
CA ARG A 147 21.91 2.30 14.82
C ARG A 147 21.61 3.59 14.06
N GLY A 148 21.48 4.72 14.76
CA GLY A 148 21.18 6.03 14.16
C GLY A 148 19.72 6.23 13.80
N VAL A 149 18.81 5.37 14.26
CA VAL A 149 17.38 5.54 14.06
C VAL A 149 16.84 6.39 15.21
N SER A 150 16.50 7.64 14.90
CA SER A 150 15.93 8.57 15.86
C SER A 150 14.50 8.18 16.24
N THR A 151 14.02 8.68 17.37
CA THR A 151 12.62 8.53 17.80
C THR A 151 11.63 9.09 16.78
N GLY A 152 11.98 10.17 16.07
CA GLY A 152 11.19 10.72 14.97
C GLY A 152 11.05 9.74 13.81
N ILE A 153 12.17 9.16 13.34
CA ILE A 153 12.16 8.15 12.28
C ILE A 153 11.36 6.91 12.71
N ALA A 154 11.58 6.44 13.95
CA ALA A 154 10.86 5.28 14.48
C ALA A 154 9.35 5.52 14.50
N ARG A 155 8.91 6.74 14.86
CA ARG A 155 7.50 7.13 14.83
C ARG A 155 6.95 7.22 13.40
N ASP A 156 7.64 7.92 12.50
CA ASP A 156 7.13 8.19 11.15
C ASP A 156 6.96 6.89 10.34
N TYR A 157 7.84 5.91 10.56
CA TYR A 157 7.77 4.57 9.96
C TYR A 157 6.99 3.55 10.82
N MET A 158 6.43 3.97 11.96
CA MET A 158 5.72 3.10 12.92
C MET A 158 6.51 1.83 13.29
N LEU A 159 7.80 1.99 13.55
CA LEU A 159 8.62 0.88 14.02
C LEU A 159 8.09 0.35 15.35
N GLY A 160 8.10 -0.96 15.49
CA GLY A 160 7.55 -1.64 16.64
C GLY A 160 8.47 -2.71 17.20
N TYR A 161 7.98 -3.44 18.19
CA TYR A 161 8.65 -4.59 18.78
C TYR A 161 7.66 -5.73 18.98
N ALA A 162 8.01 -6.92 18.50
CA ALA A 162 7.26 -8.14 18.73
C ALA A 162 7.80 -8.83 20.00
N PRO A 163 7.00 -8.92 21.08
CA PRO A 163 7.45 -9.53 22.32
C PRO A 163 7.73 -11.03 22.16
N LYS A 164 8.59 -11.57 23.02
CA LYS A 164 8.86 -13.02 23.03
C LYS A 164 7.61 -13.82 23.43
N LYS A 165 6.85 -13.29 24.39
CA LYS A 165 5.54 -13.82 24.80
C LYS A 165 4.48 -13.31 23.83
N TRP A 166 4.02 -14.19 22.96
CA TRP A 166 3.17 -13.84 21.83
C TRP A 166 1.70 -14.27 22.02
N GLN A 167 1.38 -15.00 23.08
CA GLN A 167 0.00 -15.42 23.40
C GLN A 167 -0.96 -14.22 23.52
N VAL A 168 -0.44 -13.06 23.97
CA VAL A 168 -1.19 -11.80 24.01
C VAL A 168 -1.77 -11.38 22.66
N LEU A 169 -1.16 -11.79 21.53
CA LEU A 169 -1.72 -11.55 20.21
C LEU A 169 -3.02 -12.34 20.01
N ILE A 170 -3.02 -13.64 20.38
CA ILE A 170 -4.23 -14.48 20.26
C ILE A 170 -5.36 -13.90 21.10
N ASP A 171 -5.05 -13.54 22.35
CA ASP A 171 -6.04 -13.02 23.30
C ASP A 171 -6.70 -11.72 22.79
N GLN A 172 -5.93 -10.89 22.08
CA GLN A 172 -6.37 -9.57 21.64
C GLN A 172 -6.99 -9.55 20.23
N PHE A 173 -6.51 -10.39 19.30
CA PHE A 173 -6.86 -10.31 17.88
C PHE A 173 -7.51 -11.59 17.32
N GLY A 174 -7.54 -12.67 18.10
CA GLY A 174 -8.10 -13.95 17.68
C GLY A 174 -7.15 -14.77 16.80
N GLU A 175 -7.08 -16.07 17.07
CA GLU A 175 -6.14 -16.97 16.40
C GLU A 175 -6.36 -17.04 14.88
N GLN A 176 -7.60 -17.23 14.43
CA GLN A 176 -7.91 -17.39 13.00
C GLN A 176 -7.54 -16.15 12.20
N SER A 177 -7.89 -14.96 12.70
CA SER A 177 -7.58 -13.70 12.03
C SER A 177 -6.07 -13.47 11.89
N LEU A 178 -5.28 -13.88 12.88
CA LEU A 178 -3.84 -13.77 12.83
C LEU A 178 -3.18 -14.83 11.91
N LEU A 179 -3.77 -16.02 11.80
CA LEU A 179 -3.35 -17.03 10.82
C LEU A 179 -3.60 -16.53 9.39
N ASP A 180 -4.79 -15.99 9.12
CA ASP A 180 -5.16 -15.43 7.82
C ASP A 180 -4.26 -14.24 7.44
N ALA A 181 -3.80 -13.47 8.43
CA ALA A 181 -2.87 -12.34 8.28
C ALA A 181 -1.39 -12.76 8.15
N GLY A 182 -1.08 -14.06 8.25
CA GLY A 182 0.30 -14.56 8.21
C GLY A 182 1.15 -14.18 9.43
N LEU A 183 0.52 -13.76 10.52
CA LEU A 183 1.17 -13.39 11.79
C LEU A 183 1.39 -14.60 12.70
N LEU A 184 0.53 -15.61 12.57
CA LEU A 184 0.72 -16.94 13.14
C LEU A 184 1.02 -17.96 12.03
N GLY A 185 1.67 -19.05 12.40
CA GLY A 185 1.82 -20.24 11.58
C GLY A 185 1.45 -21.49 12.37
N LYS A 186 1.28 -22.61 11.66
CA LYS A 186 1.14 -23.94 12.27
C LYS A 186 2.39 -24.76 12.02
N SER A 187 2.85 -25.48 13.03
CA SER A 187 3.92 -26.47 12.89
C SER A 187 3.40 -27.74 12.21
N ASP A 188 4.32 -28.64 11.85
CA ASP A 188 3.97 -29.96 11.32
C ASP A 188 3.17 -30.80 12.33
N THR A 189 3.32 -30.52 13.63
CA THR A 189 2.55 -31.14 14.72
C THR A 189 1.18 -30.51 14.93
N GLY A 190 0.85 -29.42 14.21
CA GLY A 190 -0.41 -28.69 14.31
C GLY A 190 -0.43 -27.58 15.36
N ASP A 191 0.67 -27.38 16.10
CA ASP A 191 0.80 -26.35 17.12
C ASP A 191 0.93 -24.97 16.48
N THR A 192 0.16 -24.02 17.00
CA THR A 192 0.19 -22.64 16.54
C THR A 192 1.39 -21.90 17.15
N TYR A 193 2.07 -21.10 16.34
CA TYR A 193 3.20 -20.26 16.77
C TYR A 193 3.16 -18.87 16.15
N ALA A 194 3.67 -17.85 16.86
CA ALA A 194 3.88 -16.54 16.27
C ALA A 194 5.10 -16.50 15.37
N ARG A 195 4.94 -15.87 14.21
CA ARG A 195 5.99 -15.73 13.21
C ARG A 195 7.07 -14.76 13.65
N PHE A 196 6.67 -13.66 14.29
CA PHE A 196 7.58 -12.67 14.86
C PHE A 196 7.63 -12.82 16.38
N ARG A 197 8.82 -13.08 16.92
CA ARG A 197 9.07 -13.22 18.36
C ARG A 197 10.43 -12.62 18.70
N GLY A 198 10.47 -11.70 19.66
CA GLY A 198 11.71 -11.04 20.08
C GLY A 198 12.38 -10.21 18.98
N ARG A 199 11.59 -9.52 18.15
CA ARG A 199 12.09 -8.83 16.95
C ARG A 199 11.69 -7.36 16.94
N VAL A 200 12.58 -6.50 16.43
CA VAL A 200 12.21 -5.17 15.96
C VAL A 200 11.36 -5.33 14.70
N ILE A 201 10.23 -4.66 14.66
CA ILE A 201 9.24 -4.76 13.59
C ILE A 201 9.27 -3.53 12.71
N PHE A 202 9.25 -3.78 11.40
CA PHE A 202 9.22 -2.79 10.33
C PHE A 202 7.92 -3.04 9.54
N PRO A 203 6.88 -2.23 9.71
CA PRO A 203 5.67 -2.35 8.90
C PRO A 203 5.98 -2.17 7.42
N ILE A 204 5.42 -3.05 6.59
CA ILE A 204 5.45 -2.93 5.14
C ILE A 204 4.08 -2.43 4.72
N ARG A 205 4.07 -1.32 3.97
CA ARG A 205 2.84 -0.63 3.58
C ARG A 205 2.63 -0.68 2.08
N ASP A 206 1.37 -0.73 1.67
CA ASP A 206 1.00 -0.51 0.28
C ASP A 206 1.13 0.98 -0.11
N LYS A 207 0.83 1.30 -1.37
CA LYS A 207 0.87 2.67 -1.88
C LYS A 207 -0.14 3.62 -1.21
N ARG A 208 -1.21 3.06 -0.62
CA ARG A 208 -2.21 3.80 0.15
C ARG A 208 -1.80 3.99 1.62
N GLY A 209 -0.61 3.50 2.00
CA GLY A 209 -0.07 3.58 3.37
C GLY A 209 -0.64 2.53 4.34
N ARG A 210 -1.46 1.60 3.87
CA ARG A 210 -2.05 0.54 4.70
C ARG A 210 -1.02 -0.54 4.98
N THR A 211 -0.99 -1.06 6.20
CA THR A 211 -0.04 -2.12 6.55
C THR A 211 -0.48 -3.43 5.93
N ILE A 212 0.39 -4.01 5.11
CA ILE A 212 0.15 -5.26 4.37
C ILE A 212 1.04 -6.41 4.84
N GLY A 213 2.14 -6.11 5.53
CA GLY A 213 3.07 -7.11 6.02
C GLY A 213 4.02 -6.52 7.05
N PHE A 214 4.94 -7.34 7.54
CA PHE A 214 5.98 -6.92 8.47
C PHE A 214 7.32 -7.54 8.09
N GLY A 215 8.38 -6.74 8.23
CA GLY A 215 9.75 -7.21 8.38
C GLY A 215 10.11 -7.28 9.86
N GLY A 216 10.89 -8.28 10.26
CA GLY A 216 11.26 -8.53 11.65
C GLY A 216 12.75 -8.82 11.79
N ARG A 217 13.46 -8.00 12.57
CA ARG A 217 14.89 -8.16 12.84
C ARG A 217 15.14 -8.63 14.27
N VAL A 218 15.93 -9.68 14.44
CA VAL A 218 16.39 -10.11 15.78
C VAL A 218 17.35 -9.10 16.39
N LEU A 219 17.37 -9.06 17.72
CA LEU A 219 18.33 -8.27 18.50
C LEU A 219 19.52 -9.10 18.99
N ASP A 220 19.37 -10.43 18.99
CA ASP A 220 20.37 -11.41 19.40
C ASP A 220 20.92 -12.20 18.19
N ASP A 221 21.64 -13.29 18.46
CA ASP A 221 22.25 -14.16 17.45
C ASP A 221 21.25 -15.17 16.84
N SER A 222 19.95 -15.04 17.11
CA SER A 222 18.93 -15.93 16.55
C SER A 222 18.85 -15.79 15.02
N LEU A 223 18.58 -16.91 14.33
CA LEU A 223 18.40 -16.93 12.88
C LEU A 223 16.91 -17.12 12.51
N PRO A 224 16.48 -16.61 11.34
CA PRO A 224 17.21 -15.72 10.44
C PRO A 224 17.30 -14.28 10.99
N LYS A 225 18.35 -13.55 10.60
CA LYS A 225 18.59 -12.17 11.05
C LYS A 225 17.42 -11.23 10.71
N TYR A 226 16.84 -11.41 9.54
CA TYR A 226 15.62 -10.76 9.08
C TYR A 226 14.61 -11.82 8.65
N LEU A 227 13.34 -11.55 8.93
CA LEU A 227 12.21 -12.38 8.53
C LEU A 227 11.12 -11.47 7.98
N ASN A 228 10.51 -11.83 6.86
CA ASN A 228 9.35 -11.12 6.34
C ASN A 228 8.07 -11.94 6.57
N SER A 229 6.93 -11.26 6.49
CA SER A 229 5.64 -11.93 6.34
C SER A 229 5.68 -12.97 5.21
N PRO A 230 4.94 -14.08 5.31
CA PRO A 230 4.74 -15.01 4.21
C PRO A 230 3.84 -14.37 3.15
N GLU A 231 3.73 -15.01 1.98
CA GLU A 231 2.68 -14.65 1.02
C GLU A 231 1.30 -14.78 1.67
N THR A 232 0.50 -13.72 1.54
CA THR A 232 -0.88 -13.65 2.01
C THR A 232 -1.73 -12.92 0.97
N PRO A 233 -3.07 -12.85 1.10
CA PRO A 233 -3.86 -11.99 0.22
C PRO A 233 -3.49 -10.50 0.26
N LEU A 234 -2.70 -10.04 1.24
CA LEU A 234 -2.22 -8.65 1.34
C LEU A 234 -0.76 -8.44 0.93
N PHE A 235 0.10 -9.46 1.03
CA PHE A 235 1.57 -9.36 0.91
C PHE A 235 2.13 -10.33 -0.11
#